data_AF-A0A934U2W8-F1
#
_entry.id   AF-A0A934U2W8-F1
#
_cell.length_a   1.000
_cell.length_b   1.000
_cell.length_c   1.000
_cell.angle_alpha   90.00
_cell.angle_beta   90.00
_cell.angle_gamma   90.00
#
_symmetry.space_group_name_H-M   'P 1'
#
loop_
_entity.id
_entity.type
_entity.pdbx_description
1 polymer ?
#
loop_
_entity_poly.entity_id
_entity_poly.type
_entity_poly.pdbx_seq_one_letter_code
_entity_poly.pdbx_strand_id
1 'polypeptide(L)'
;MKFKIGFSGYEEEQQTAEQLAEMPGEMQPVKSVVQVRFPSQGRSYSYYNDRFDLHVGDIVFVEGKLEGVKGIVTELSRTFKIRLSDYKRVIAVADTEVKGRLYFGGSHLIAFDKDVIPYDKIRAWFLPPESEEEYAVGCDNESVHIDDPRAFGFRSEIAERGFDYYNRCKVVYISVDGESGRAIVEGSRAYELTFDYFAGEISNLTCGCFCSYHCKHEFAMLLQLRETLRMIEELYDDEYGESDYFAAISKSALLTYAMDREEKGSIVLE
;
A
#
# COMPACT_ATOMS: atom_id res chain seq x y z
N MET A 1 -29.70 -23.19 17.74
CA MET A 1 -29.44 -24.30 18.70
C MET A 1 -28.90 -23.68 19.98
N LYS A 2 -29.49 -24.03 21.14
CA LYS A 2 -29.22 -23.45 22.46
C LYS A 2 -27.94 -24.02 23.07
N PHE A 3 -27.06 -23.14 23.57
CA PHE A 3 -26.10 -23.51 24.62
C PHE A 3 -26.13 -22.48 25.76
N LYS A 4 -25.94 -23.01 26.96
CA LYS A 4 -26.56 -22.64 28.23
C LYS A 4 -25.80 -21.53 28.96
N ILE A 5 -26.56 -20.65 29.59
CA ILE A 5 -26.11 -19.69 30.60
C ILE A 5 -25.86 -20.48 31.89
N GLY A 6 -24.65 -20.38 32.44
CA GLY A 6 -24.27 -20.87 33.75
C GLY A 6 -23.57 -19.75 34.51
N PHE A 7 -24.21 -19.25 35.57
CA PHE A 7 -23.64 -18.35 36.56
C PHE A 7 -22.97 -19.19 37.66
N SER A 8 -21.69 -18.96 37.95
CA SER A 8 -21.09 -19.24 39.26
C SER A 8 -19.69 -18.61 39.40
N GLY A 9 -19.51 -17.83 40.46
CA GLY A 9 -18.23 -17.65 41.16
C GLY A 9 -17.35 -16.49 40.69
N TYR A 10 -17.29 -15.42 41.49
CA TYR A 10 -16.19 -14.47 41.49
C TYR A 10 -14.95 -15.14 42.09
N GLU A 11 -13.86 -15.22 41.34
CA GLU A 11 -12.50 -15.34 41.87
C GLU A 11 -11.63 -14.27 41.19
N GLU A 12 -11.22 -13.29 42.00
CA GLU A 12 -10.15 -12.35 41.67
C GLU A 12 -8.83 -13.11 41.72
N GLU A 13 -8.14 -13.26 40.59
CA GLU A 13 -6.71 -13.47 40.57
C GLU A 13 -6.06 -12.45 39.62
N GLN A 14 -5.45 -11.45 40.26
CA GLN A 14 -4.44 -10.59 39.66
C GLN A 14 -3.23 -11.47 39.27
N GLN A 15 -2.99 -11.62 37.97
CA GLN A 15 -1.69 -12.05 37.46
C GLN A 15 -1.15 -11.01 36.48
N THR A 16 -0.28 -10.20 37.05
CA THR A 16 0.90 -9.52 36.50
C THR A 16 1.14 -9.62 35.00
N ALA A 17 1.25 -8.44 34.40
CA ALA A 17 1.77 -8.13 33.10
C ALA A 17 3.20 -8.69 32.92
N GLU A 18 3.30 -9.83 32.25
CA GLU A 18 4.55 -10.36 31.67
C GLU A 18 4.20 -11.34 30.55
N GLN A 19 3.38 -10.87 29.59
CA GLN A 19 3.33 -11.47 28.27
C GLN A 19 4.15 -10.56 27.35
N LEU A 20 5.44 -10.87 27.30
CA LEU A 20 6.37 -10.39 26.29
C LEU A 20 5.70 -10.51 24.93
N ALA A 21 5.66 -9.38 24.22
CA ALA A 21 5.21 -9.29 22.85
C ALA A 21 5.85 -10.40 22.01
N GLU A 22 5.04 -11.36 21.58
CA GLU A 22 5.42 -12.26 20.51
C GLU A 22 5.60 -11.40 19.26
N MET A 23 6.86 -11.22 18.85
CA MET A 23 7.18 -10.78 17.50
C MET A 23 6.44 -11.70 16.51
N PRO A 24 5.84 -11.18 15.43
CA PRO A 24 5.26 -12.04 14.41
C PRO A 24 6.36 -12.98 13.91
N GLY A 25 6.17 -14.27 14.17
CA GLY A 25 7.19 -15.29 13.90
C GLY A 25 7.60 -15.26 12.44
N GLU A 26 8.91 -15.30 12.19
CA GLU A 26 9.46 -15.50 10.85
C GLU A 26 8.82 -16.77 10.25
N MET A 27 7.86 -16.59 9.34
CA MET A 27 7.21 -17.71 8.67
C MET A 27 8.27 -18.52 7.94
N GLN A 28 8.50 -19.76 8.39
CA GLN A 28 9.53 -20.58 7.76
C GLN A 28 9.13 -20.87 6.31
N PRO A 29 10.08 -20.75 5.35
CA PRO A 29 9.79 -20.97 3.94
C PRO A 29 9.28 -22.40 3.68
N VAL A 30 8.14 -22.52 3.00
CA VAL A 30 7.55 -23.82 2.61
C VAL A 30 7.63 -23.99 1.10
N LYS A 31 8.33 -25.03 0.66
CA LYS A 31 8.46 -25.33 -0.77
C LYS A 31 7.09 -25.63 -1.40
N SER A 32 6.79 -24.96 -2.50
CA SER A 32 5.53 -25.14 -3.23
C SER A 32 5.70 -24.91 -4.72
N VAL A 33 4.83 -25.53 -5.51
CA VAL A 33 4.55 -25.12 -6.89
C VAL A 33 3.22 -24.40 -6.88
N VAL A 34 3.20 -23.16 -7.35
CA VAL A 34 2.02 -22.28 -7.30
C VAL A 34 1.53 -21.94 -8.70
N GLN A 35 0.21 -21.81 -8.86
CA GLN A 35 -0.41 -21.16 -10.02
C GLN A 35 -0.60 -19.68 -9.69
N VAL A 36 -0.02 -18.80 -10.48
CA VAL A 36 -0.13 -17.36 -10.31
C VAL A 36 -0.93 -16.77 -11.46
N ARG A 37 -2.06 -16.13 -11.16
CA ARG A 37 -2.90 -15.42 -12.11
C ARG A 37 -2.46 -13.97 -12.24
N PHE A 38 -2.30 -13.50 -13.48
CA PHE A 38 -1.99 -12.10 -13.78
C PHE A 38 -3.21 -11.44 -14.42
N PRO A 39 -3.89 -10.51 -13.73
CA PRO A 39 -5.14 -9.90 -14.22
C PRO A 39 -5.00 -9.27 -15.61
N SER A 40 -3.84 -8.69 -15.92
CA SER A 40 -3.55 -8.07 -17.22
C SER A 40 -3.52 -9.06 -18.39
N GLN A 41 -3.26 -10.35 -18.15
CA GLN A 41 -3.19 -11.40 -19.18
C GLN A 41 -4.35 -12.40 -19.12
N GLY A 42 -5.13 -12.38 -18.03
CA GLY A 42 -6.28 -13.28 -17.84
C GLY A 42 -5.92 -14.76 -17.73
N ARG A 43 -4.65 -15.11 -17.49
CA ARG A 43 -4.14 -16.49 -17.42
C ARG A 43 -3.33 -16.73 -16.15
N SER A 44 -3.27 -18.00 -15.76
CA SER A 44 -2.41 -18.48 -14.68
C SER A 44 -1.19 -19.21 -15.24
N TYR A 45 -0.05 -19.08 -14.56
CA TYR A 45 1.19 -19.77 -14.90
C TYR A 45 1.81 -20.41 -13.66
N SER A 46 2.51 -21.52 -13.85
CA SER A 46 3.16 -22.25 -12.75
C SER A 46 4.51 -21.63 -12.39
N TYR A 47 4.74 -21.41 -11.10
CA TYR A 47 6.02 -20.97 -10.54
C TYR A 47 6.45 -21.88 -9.40
N TYR A 48 7.76 -21.95 -9.18
CA TYR A 48 8.32 -22.62 -8.01
C TYR A 48 8.57 -21.59 -6.90
N ASN A 49 8.28 -21.97 -5.66
CA ASN A 49 8.57 -21.18 -4.49
C ASN A 49 9.32 -22.05 -3.47
N ASP A 50 10.39 -21.48 -2.91
CA ASP A 50 11.16 -22.05 -1.82
C ASP A 50 11.59 -21.02 -0.78
N ARG A 51 10.98 -19.83 -0.81
CA ARG A 51 11.34 -18.68 0.02
C ARG A 51 10.21 -18.20 0.93
N PHE A 52 8.98 -18.55 0.63
CA PHE A 52 7.80 -18.04 1.34
C PHE A 52 6.87 -19.17 1.75
N ASP A 53 6.11 -19.01 2.83
CA ASP A 53 4.97 -19.87 3.13
C ASP A 53 3.73 -19.32 2.41
N LEU A 54 3.57 -19.67 1.14
CA LEU A 54 2.51 -19.11 0.30
C LEU A 54 1.15 -19.76 0.58
N HIS A 55 0.11 -18.94 0.46
CA HIS A 55 -1.30 -19.26 0.56
C HIS A 55 -2.05 -18.84 -0.71
N VAL A 56 -3.21 -19.46 -0.95
CA VAL A 56 -4.09 -19.03 -2.04
C VAL A 56 -4.62 -17.64 -1.69
N GLY A 57 -4.54 -16.72 -2.65
CA GLY A 57 -4.88 -15.32 -2.46
C GLY A 57 -3.65 -14.41 -2.37
N ASP A 58 -2.47 -14.92 -2.01
CA ASP A 58 -1.27 -14.10 -1.84
C ASP A 58 -0.94 -13.25 -3.07
N ILE A 59 -0.59 -11.98 -2.83
CA ILE A 59 -0.06 -11.09 -3.86
C ILE A 59 1.42 -11.40 -4.01
N VAL A 60 1.86 -11.71 -5.23
CA VAL A 60 3.24 -12.11 -5.48
C VAL A 60 3.82 -11.42 -6.70
N PHE A 61 5.15 -11.30 -6.70
CA PHE A 61 5.96 -10.97 -7.88
C PHE A 61 6.84 -12.16 -8.24
N VAL A 62 7.14 -12.30 -9.53
CA VAL A 62 7.80 -13.49 -10.08
C VAL A 62 8.94 -13.12 -11.02
N GLU A 63 9.89 -14.04 -11.19
CA GLU A 63 10.94 -13.96 -12.21
C GLU A 63 10.39 -14.18 -13.63
N GLY A 64 11.09 -13.63 -14.63
CA GLY A 64 10.93 -13.99 -16.03
C GLY A 64 10.05 -13.02 -16.80
N LYS A 65 9.25 -13.52 -17.75
CA LYS A 65 8.53 -12.65 -18.71
C LYS A 65 7.47 -11.74 -18.08
N LEU A 66 7.03 -12.07 -16.87
CA LEU A 66 6.03 -11.31 -16.11
C LEU A 66 6.65 -10.63 -14.89
N GLU A 67 7.98 -10.47 -14.89
CA GLU A 67 8.67 -9.68 -13.89
C GLU A 67 8.16 -8.24 -13.88
N GLY A 68 8.08 -7.66 -12.68
CA GLY A 68 7.46 -6.36 -12.47
C GLY A 68 5.92 -6.34 -12.54
N VAL A 69 5.27 -7.45 -12.90
CA VAL A 69 3.81 -7.54 -12.96
C VAL A 69 3.28 -8.22 -11.71
N LYS A 70 2.30 -7.59 -11.06
CA LYS A 70 1.60 -8.14 -9.91
C LYS A 70 0.79 -9.39 -10.29
N GLY A 71 1.00 -10.47 -9.54
CA GLY A 71 0.25 -11.72 -9.64
C GLY A 71 -0.49 -12.08 -8.36
N ILE A 72 -1.48 -12.97 -8.47
CA ILE A 72 -2.25 -13.51 -7.34
C ILE A 72 -2.12 -15.03 -7.37
N VAL A 73 -1.74 -15.66 -6.25
CA VAL A 73 -1.72 -17.12 -6.13
C VAL A 73 -3.15 -17.65 -6.16
N THR A 74 -3.47 -18.51 -7.13
CA THR A 74 -4.80 -19.13 -7.26
C THR A 74 -4.84 -20.56 -6.79
N GLU A 75 -3.72 -21.28 -6.88
CA GLU A 75 -3.59 -22.67 -6.46
C GLU A 75 -2.15 -22.92 -6.01
N LEU A 76 -1.94 -23.90 -5.12
CA LEU A 76 -0.61 -24.34 -4.72
C LEU A 76 -0.55 -25.82 -4.40
N SER A 77 0.60 -26.44 -4.64
CA SER A 77 0.90 -27.81 -4.28
C SER A 77 2.22 -27.90 -3.50
N ARG A 78 2.18 -28.58 -2.35
CA ARG A 78 3.36 -28.87 -1.51
C ARG A 78 3.95 -30.27 -1.76
N THR A 79 3.26 -31.10 -2.56
CA THR A 79 3.69 -32.46 -2.92
C THR A 79 3.93 -32.52 -4.43
N PHE A 80 5.19 -32.40 -4.84
CA PHE A 80 5.55 -32.34 -6.27
C PHE A 80 6.95 -32.90 -6.55
N LYS A 81 7.16 -33.24 -7.83
CA LYS A 81 8.49 -33.53 -8.40
C LYS A 81 8.60 -32.78 -9.72
N ILE A 82 9.43 -31.74 -9.73
CA ILE A 82 9.67 -30.88 -10.90
C ILE A 82 11.17 -30.86 -11.24
N ARG A 83 11.51 -30.43 -12.46
CA ARG A 83 12.87 -30.02 -12.80
C ARG A 83 12.96 -28.51 -12.60
N LEU A 84 13.88 -28.04 -11.77
CA LEU A 84 14.01 -26.61 -11.47
C LEU A 84 14.35 -25.77 -12.71
N SER A 85 14.95 -26.36 -13.74
CA SER A 85 15.22 -25.70 -15.03
C SER A 85 13.95 -25.22 -15.75
N ASP A 86 12.81 -25.84 -15.47
CA ASP A 86 11.58 -25.63 -16.21
C ASP A 86 10.68 -24.58 -15.54
N TYR A 87 11.08 -24.07 -14.36
CA TYR A 87 10.26 -23.18 -13.54
C TYR A 87 11.00 -21.88 -13.23
N LYS A 88 10.26 -20.77 -13.36
CA LYS A 88 10.65 -19.48 -12.76
C LYS A 88 10.20 -19.43 -11.30
N ARG A 89 10.77 -18.49 -10.54
CA ARG A 89 10.52 -18.39 -9.10
C ARG A 89 9.57 -17.26 -8.73
N VAL A 90 8.90 -17.44 -7.60
CA VAL A 90 8.32 -16.33 -6.83
C VAL A 90 9.46 -15.59 -6.13
N ILE A 91 9.51 -14.27 -6.26
CA ILE A 91 10.59 -13.42 -5.71
C ILE A 91 10.15 -12.55 -4.55
N ALA A 92 8.85 -12.27 -4.43
CA ALA A 92 8.29 -11.52 -3.32
C ALA A 92 6.82 -11.89 -3.09
N VAL A 93 6.38 -11.73 -1.85
CA VAL A 93 4.99 -11.81 -1.40
C VAL A 93 4.66 -10.52 -0.65
N ALA A 94 3.46 -9.98 -0.88
CA ALA A 94 3.01 -8.79 -0.15
C ALA A 94 2.28 -9.21 1.13
N ASP A 95 2.66 -8.63 2.26
CA ASP A 95 1.91 -8.72 3.51
C ASP A 95 0.72 -7.77 3.45
N THR A 96 -0.50 -8.31 3.44
CA THR A 96 -1.76 -7.54 3.32
C THR A 96 -2.47 -7.30 4.64
N GLU A 97 -1.90 -7.73 5.77
CA GLU A 97 -2.53 -7.55 7.07
C GLU A 97 -2.56 -6.06 7.46
N VAL A 98 -3.68 -5.55 7.97
CA VAL A 98 -3.76 -4.18 8.49
C VAL A 98 -4.29 -4.24 9.91
N LYS A 99 -3.53 -3.70 10.85
CA LYS A 99 -3.85 -3.68 12.28
C LYS A 99 -3.74 -2.27 12.81
N GLY A 100 -4.79 -1.79 13.45
CA GLY A 100 -4.84 -0.48 14.08
C GLY A 100 -6.06 0.33 13.68
N ARG A 101 -6.04 1.62 14.02
CA ARG A 101 -7.17 2.51 13.82
C ARG A 101 -7.02 3.30 12.52
N LEU A 102 -8.12 3.38 11.77
CA LEU A 102 -8.23 4.16 10.54
C LEU A 102 -9.37 5.15 10.67
N TYR A 103 -9.16 6.36 10.18
CA TYR A 103 -10.08 7.49 10.22
C TYR A 103 -10.64 7.78 8.83
N PHE A 104 -11.86 8.29 8.74
CA PHE A 104 -12.46 8.60 7.44
C PHE A 104 -11.89 9.89 6.86
N GLY A 105 -11.31 9.82 5.66
CA GLY A 105 -10.82 10.96 4.89
C GLY A 105 -11.34 10.93 3.45
N GLY A 106 -12.64 11.10 3.26
CA GLY A 106 -13.24 11.17 1.91
C GLY A 106 -13.19 9.82 1.17
N SER A 107 -12.51 9.76 0.02
CA SER A 107 -12.21 8.52 -0.72
C SER A 107 -11.17 7.63 -0.04
N HIS A 108 -10.45 8.15 0.94
CA HIS A 108 -9.37 7.49 1.65
C HIS A 108 -9.71 7.22 3.11
N LEU A 109 -8.87 6.38 3.71
CA LEU A 109 -8.81 6.12 5.14
C LEU A 109 -7.42 6.56 5.63
N ILE A 110 -7.39 7.30 6.73
CA ILE A 110 -6.19 7.93 7.27
C ILE A 110 -5.72 7.16 8.50
N ALA A 111 -4.43 6.93 8.62
CA ALA A 111 -3.75 6.49 9.84
C ALA A 111 -2.79 7.58 10.30
N PHE A 112 -2.77 7.83 11.60
CA PHE A 112 -1.78 8.71 12.26
C PHE A 112 -0.69 7.93 12.99
N ASP A 113 -0.85 6.60 13.07
CA ASP A 113 0.15 5.68 13.59
C ASP A 113 0.89 5.01 12.42
N LYS A 114 2.22 5.10 12.45
CA LYS A 114 3.15 4.62 11.41
C LYS A 114 3.05 3.11 11.16
N ASP A 115 2.62 2.35 12.17
CA ASP A 115 2.59 0.89 12.10
C ASP A 115 1.29 0.33 11.48
N VAL A 116 0.26 1.17 11.26
CA VAL A 116 -1.04 0.71 10.76
C VAL A 116 -1.01 0.39 9.27
N ILE A 117 -0.48 1.31 8.47
CA ILE A 117 -0.34 1.18 7.00
C ILE A 117 1.03 1.69 6.54
N PRO A 118 2.14 1.09 7.02
CA PRO A 118 3.48 1.56 6.73
C PRO A 118 3.79 1.50 5.23
N TYR A 119 4.52 2.50 4.76
CA TYR A 119 4.80 2.68 3.33
C TYR A 119 5.40 1.42 2.67
N ASP A 120 6.45 0.85 3.25
CA ASP A 120 7.17 -0.28 2.64
C ASP A 120 6.28 -1.51 2.48
N LYS A 121 5.35 -1.71 3.42
CA LYS A 121 4.33 -2.77 3.36
C LYS A 121 3.32 -2.50 2.26
N ILE A 122 2.72 -1.31 2.22
CA ILE A 122 1.70 -0.96 1.22
C ILE A 122 2.31 -0.92 -0.19
N ARG A 123 3.56 -0.47 -0.33
CA ARG A 123 4.31 -0.47 -1.59
C ARG A 123 4.29 -1.85 -2.25
N ALA A 124 4.51 -2.91 -1.48
CA ALA A 124 4.52 -4.29 -1.98
C ALA A 124 3.14 -4.76 -2.52
N TRP A 125 2.04 -4.07 -2.22
CA TRP A 125 0.72 -4.41 -2.78
C TRP A 125 0.58 -3.99 -4.24
N PHE A 126 1.45 -3.08 -4.71
CA PHE A 126 1.32 -2.41 -6.00
C PHE A 126 2.58 -2.51 -6.86
N LEU A 127 3.75 -2.42 -6.24
CA LEU A 127 5.05 -2.29 -6.91
C LEU A 127 5.92 -3.51 -6.63
N PRO A 128 6.72 -3.95 -7.62
CA PRO A 128 7.68 -5.02 -7.42
C PRO A 128 8.76 -4.60 -6.41
N PRO A 129 9.58 -5.57 -5.93
CA PRO A 129 10.83 -5.25 -5.25
C PRO A 129 11.66 -4.24 -6.05
N GLU A 130 12.41 -3.40 -5.35
CA GLU A 130 13.31 -2.44 -5.99
C GLU A 130 14.30 -3.14 -6.92
N SER A 131 14.49 -2.56 -8.11
CA SER A 131 15.52 -2.98 -9.04
C SER A 131 16.80 -2.18 -8.81
N GLU A 132 17.94 -2.76 -9.15
CA GLU A 132 19.24 -2.07 -9.14
C GLU A 132 19.41 -1.10 -10.34
N GLU A 133 18.31 -0.64 -10.94
CA GLU A 133 18.38 0.27 -12.07
C GLU A 133 18.75 1.69 -11.61
N GLU A 134 19.73 2.30 -12.26
CA GLU A 134 20.14 3.67 -12.00
C GLU A 134 19.28 4.67 -12.78
N TYR A 135 18.78 5.70 -12.10
CA TYR A 135 18.04 6.79 -12.72
C TYR A 135 18.68 8.13 -12.37
N ALA A 136 18.69 9.04 -13.34
CA ALA A 136 19.06 10.43 -13.10
C ALA A 136 17.81 11.22 -12.70
N VAL A 137 17.88 11.87 -11.54
CA VAL A 137 16.83 12.78 -11.05
C VAL A 137 17.39 14.19 -11.06
N GLY A 138 16.66 15.10 -11.70
CA GLY A 138 16.95 16.53 -11.65
C GLY A 138 15.90 17.24 -10.80
N CYS A 139 16.33 18.22 -10.00
CA CYS A 139 15.43 19.15 -9.33
C CYS A 139 15.95 20.58 -9.48
N ASP A 140 15.03 21.53 -9.62
CA ASP A 140 15.25 22.96 -9.70
C ASP A 140 15.09 23.68 -8.35
N ASN A 141 14.80 22.94 -7.27
CA ASN A 141 14.51 23.44 -5.91
C ASN A 141 13.35 24.45 -5.87
N GLU A 142 12.45 24.43 -6.85
CA GLU A 142 11.24 25.25 -6.78
C GLU A 142 10.25 24.65 -5.77
N SER A 143 9.64 25.51 -4.97
CA SER A 143 8.55 25.16 -4.07
C SER A 143 7.26 25.81 -4.54
N VAL A 144 6.15 25.07 -4.41
CA VAL A 144 4.82 25.55 -4.76
C VAL A 144 3.85 25.21 -3.64
N HIS A 145 3.06 26.22 -3.26
CA HIS A 145 2.00 26.05 -2.28
C HIS A 145 0.93 25.05 -2.78
N ILE A 146 0.53 24.12 -1.91
CA ILE A 146 -0.40 23.02 -2.22
C ILE A 146 -1.77 23.50 -2.72
N ASP A 147 -2.19 24.70 -2.35
CA ASP A 147 -3.46 25.29 -2.80
C ASP A 147 -3.46 25.74 -4.26
N ASP A 148 -2.30 26.01 -4.85
CA ASP A 148 -2.15 26.30 -6.27
C ASP A 148 -1.28 25.27 -7.00
N PRO A 149 -1.76 24.01 -7.18
CA PRO A 149 -1.01 22.99 -7.91
C PRO A 149 -0.66 23.40 -9.35
N ARG A 150 -1.32 24.42 -9.92
CA ARG A 150 -1.04 24.88 -11.29
C ARG A 150 0.24 25.69 -11.39
N ALA A 151 0.74 26.23 -10.27
CA ALA A 151 1.99 26.97 -10.24
C ALA A 151 3.23 26.11 -10.57
N PHE A 152 3.13 24.77 -10.48
CA PHE A 152 4.12 23.83 -11.05
C PHE A 152 4.19 23.85 -12.60
N GLY A 153 3.39 24.67 -13.28
CA GLY A 153 3.49 24.80 -14.74
C GLY A 153 2.93 23.61 -15.52
N PHE A 154 1.99 22.85 -14.94
CA PHE A 154 1.31 21.78 -15.67
C PHE A 154 0.61 22.30 -16.93
N ARG A 155 0.88 21.66 -18.07
CA ARG A 155 0.10 21.90 -19.29
C ARG A 155 -1.37 21.52 -19.06
N SER A 156 -2.29 22.28 -19.62
CA SER A 156 -3.74 22.08 -19.43
C SER A 156 -4.20 20.65 -19.72
N GLU A 157 -3.70 20.02 -20.79
CA GLU A 157 -4.11 18.66 -21.17
C GLU A 157 -3.58 17.59 -20.18
N ILE A 158 -2.46 17.87 -19.51
CA ILE A 158 -1.90 16.99 -18.48
C ILE A 158 -2.70 17.15 -17.19
N ALA A 159 -3.01 18.39 -16.81
CA ALA A 159 -3.81 18.70 -15.63
C ALA A 159 -5.22 18.08 -15.74
N GLU A 160 -5.86 18.15 -16.89
CA GLU A 160 -7.17 17.49 -17.13
C GLU A 160 -7.10 15.97 -16.95
N ARG A 161 -6.05 15.33 -17.48
CA ARG A 161 -5.84 13.89 -17.28
C ARG A 161 -5.52 13.54 -15.83
N GLY A 162 -4.79 14.41 -15.13
CA GLY A 162 -4.51 14.23 -13.70
C GLY A 162 -5.78 14.37 -12.87
N PHE A 163 -6.66 15.30 -13.23
CA PHE A 163 -7.96 15.45 -12.63
C PHE A 163 -8.85 14.20 -12.83
N ASP A 164 -8.82 13.55 -14.00
CA ASP A 164 -9.48 12.25 -14.21
C ASP A 164 -8.93 11.17 -13.26
N TYR A 165 -7.61 11.11 -13.07
CA TYR A 165 -6.98 10.16 -12.16
C TYR A 165 -7.42 10.39 -10.70
N TYR A 166 -7.44 11.65 -10.27
CA TYR A 166 -7.95 12.05 -8.95
C TYR A 166 -9.41 11.62 -8.76
N ASN A 167 -10.32 12.00 -9.67
CA ASN A 167 -11.74 11.65 -9.57
C ASN A 167 -12.00 10.14 -9.57
N ARG A 168 -11.12 9.37 -10.22
CA ARG A 168 -11.21 7.90 -10.28
C ARG A 168 -10.47 7.22 -9.12
N CYS A 169 -10.08 7.98 -8.09
CA CYS A 169 -9.38 7.50 -6.89
C CYS A 169 -8.11 6.70 -7.25
N LYS A 170 -7.36 7.15 -8.25
CA LYS A 170 -6.14 6.47 -8.72
C LYS A 170 -4.93 6.73 -7.85
N VAL A 171 -4.97 7.75 -7.00
CA VAL A 171 -3.97 7.90 -5.93
C VAL A 171 -4.36 6.91 -4.84
N VAL A 172 -3.66 5.78 -4.76
CA VAL A 172 -4.05 4.66 -3.89
C VAL A 172 -3.43 4.75 -2.49
N TYR A 173 -2.32 5.49 -2.37
CA TYR A 173 -1.63 5.71 -1.11
C TYR A 173 -0.92 7.06 -1.12
N ILE A 174 -0.92 7.78 0.01
CA ILE A 174 -0.07 8.94 0.30
C ILE A 174 0.39 8.84 1.75
N SER A 175 1.62 9.22 2.07
CA SER A 175 2.04 9.50 3.43
C SER A 175 2.97 10.69 3.51
N VAL A 176 2.95 11.38 4.64
CA VAL A 176 3.89 12.42 5.02
C VAL A 176 4.46 12.03 6.38
N ASP A 177 5.79 11.88 6.44
CA ASP A 177 6.54 11.59 7.66
C ASP A 177 7.55 12.73 7.89
N GLY A 178 7.23 13.63 8.81
CA GLY A 178 7.90 14.92 8.92
C GLY A 178 7.79 15.67 7.59
N GLU A 179 8.94 16.01 7.00
CA GLU A 179 8.98 16.72 5.72
C GLU A 179 8.95 15.78 4.49
N SER A 180 9.08 14.47 4.69
CA SER A 180 9.20 13.51 3.58
C SER A 180 7.85 12.95 3.17
N GLY A 181 7.48 13.21 1.92
CA GLY A 181 6.26 12.72 1.29
C GLY A 181 6.49 11.54 0.35
N ARG A 182 5.62 10.55 0.41
CA ARG A 182 5.57 9.42 -0.54
C ARG A 182 4.15 9.15 -1.00
N ALA A 183 3.97 8.73 -2.24
CA ALA A 183 2.66 8.37 -2.76
C ALA A 183 2.74 7.26 -3.82
N ILE A 184 1.61 6.58 -4.03
CA ILE A 184 1.45 5.57 -5.07
C ILE A 184 0.23 5.92 -5.90
N VAL A 185 0.41 5.99 -7.22
CA VAL A 185 -0.67 6.27 -8.18
C VAL A 185 -0.79 5.12 -9.17
N GLU A 186 -1.98 4.53 -9.25
CA GLU A 186 -2.29 3.48 -10.24
C GLU A 186 -2.58 4.08 -11.63
N GLY A 187 -1.93 3.53 -12.66
CA GLY A 187 -2.20 3.83 -14.06
C GLY A 187 -2.15 2.56 -14.91
N SER A 188 -1.35 2.58 -15.98
CA SER A 188 -1.02 1.35 -16.73
C SER A 188 -0.22 0.34 -15.90
N ARG A 189 0.55 0.85 -14.95
CA ARG A 189 1.17 0.17 -13.81
C ARG A 189 1.05 1.11 -12.60
N ALA A 190 1.41 0.65 -11.42
CA ALA A 190 1.59 1.56 -10.28
C ALA A 190 2.84 2.42 -10.49
N TYR A 191 2.78 3.67 -10.06
CA TYR A 191 3.88 4.63 -10.08
C TYR A 191 4.10 5.14 -8.67
N GLU A 192 5.35 5.14 -8.26
CA GLU A 192 5.82 5.71 -7.00
C GLU A 192 6.12 7.20 -7.20
N LEU A 193 5.75 8.02 -6.23
CA LEU A 193 6.09 9.43 -6.18
C LEU A 193 6.74 9.75 -4.85
N THR A 194 7.71 10.66 -4.89
CA THR A 194 8.34 11.25 -3.71
C THR A 194 8.26 12.76 -3.81
N PHE A 195 8.19 13.44 -2.68
CA PHE A 195 8.17 14.89 -2.59
C PHE A 195 8.61 15.32 -1.21
N ASP A 196 9.04 16.57 -1.08
CA ASP A 196 9.18 17.21 0.22
C ASP A 196 7.95 18.08 0.48
N TYR A 197 7.53 18.13 1.73
CA TYR A 197 6.39 18.92 2.18
C TYR A 197 6.73 19.65 3.47
N PHE A 198 6.59 20.97 3.47
CA PHE A 198 6.80 21.77 4.66
C PHE A 198 5.86 22.97 4.67
N ALA A 199 5.07 23.10 5.73
CA ALA A 199 4.19 24.27 5.96
C ALA A 199 3.32 24.66 4.75
N GLY A 200 2.73 23.67 4.06
CA GLY A 200 1.87 23.90 2.89
C GLY A 200 2.62 23.99 1.55
N GLU A 201 3.94 24.06 1.56
CA GLU A 201 4.78 24.08 0.36
C GLU A 201 5.20 22.67 -0.05
N ILE A 202 5.26 22.41 -1.36
CA ILE A 202 5.79 21.18 -1.93
C ILE A 202 6.96 21.48 -2.84
N SER A 203 8.04 20.71 -2.69
CA SER A 203 9.22 20.75 -3.52
C SER A 203 9.72 19.33 -3.83
N ASN A 204 10.75 19.21 -4.68
CA ASN A 204 11.41 17.93 -5.00
C ASN A 204 10.42 16.83 -5.44
N LEU A 205 9.30 17.23 -6.08
CA LEU A 205 8.25 16.32 -6.52
C LEU A 205 8.71 15.51 -7.73
N THR A 206 8.83 14.19 -7.55
CA THR A 206 9.22 13.27 -8.61
C THR A 206 8.23 12.12 -8.75
N CYS A 207 8.23 11.51 -9.93
CA CYS A 207 7.38 10.37 -10.25
C CYS A 207 8.19 9.31 -10.99
N GLY A 208 8.00 8.04 -10.64
CA GLY A 208 8.60 6.88 -11.31
C GLY A 208 8.08 6.63 -12.74
N CYS A 209 7.36 7.60 -13.33
CA CYS A 209 7.06 7.60 -14.74
C CYS A 209 8.15 8.39 -15.50
N PHE A 210 8.62 7.85 -16.62
CA PHE A 210 9.69 8.46 -17.41
C PHE A 210 9.17 9.61 -18.28
N CYS A 211 8.62 10.64 -17.65
CA CYS A 211 8.27 11.90 -18.28
C CYS A 211 9.36 12.93 -17.99
N SER A 212 9.79 13.68 -19.01
CA SER A 212 10.76 14.77 -18.85
C SER A 212 10.10 16.08 -18.40
N TYR A 213 8.92 16.00 -17.79
CA TYR A 213 8.04 17.11 -17.41
C TYR A 213 7.02 16.61 -16.38
N HIS A 214 6.41 17.57 -15.68
CA HIS A 214 5.41 17.27 -14.65
C HIS A 214 4.24 16.44 -15.19
N CYS A 215 4.02 15.28 -14.59
CA CYS A 215 3.11 14.27 -15.13
C CYS A 215 1.70 14.34 -14.55
N LYS A 216 0.75 13.68 -15.20
CA LYS A 216 -0.63 13.57 -14.69
C LYS A 216 -0.74 12.90 -13.31
N HIS A 217 0.23 12.05 -12.93
CA HIS A 217 0.24 11.37 -11.64
C HIS A 217 0.57 12.35 -10.51
N GLU A 218 1.53 13.25 -10.75
CA GLU A 218 1.90 14.33 -9.82
C GLU A 218 0.70 15.25 -9.60
N PHE A 219 0.04 15.69 -10.67
CA PHE A 219 -1.16 16.53 -10.53
C PHE A 219 -2.28 15.85 -9.75
N ALA A 220 -2.54 14.56 -10.02
CA ALA A 220 -3.54 13.78 -9.28
C ALA A 220 -3.18 13.66 -7.79
N MET A 221 -1.90 13.40 -7.50
CA MET A 221 -1.37 13.30 -6.14
C MET A 221 -1.54 14.62 -5.40
N LEU A 222 -1.17 15.76 -6.00
CA LEU A 222 -1.32 17.09 -5.39
C LEU A 222 -2.76 17.38 -5.00
N LEU A 223 -3.74 17.05 -5.87
CA LEU A 223 -5.15 17.23 -5.57
C LEU A 223 -5.61 16.36 -4.39
N GLN A 224 -5.20 15.09 -4.36
CA GLN A 224 -5.56 14.17 -3.28
C GLN A 224 -4.89 14.56 -1.96
N LEU A 225 -3.63 14.98 -2.00
CA LEU A 225 -2.89 15.45 -0.84
C LEU A 225 -3.55 16.69 -0.25
N ARG A 226 -3.90 17.68 -1.08
CA ARG A 226 -4.63 18.89 -0.64
C ARG A 226 -5.95 18.54 0.04
N GLU A 227 -6.75 17.65 -0.56
CA GLU A 227 -8.02 17.20 0.03
C GLU A 227 -7.77 16.52 1.39
N THR A 228 -6.76 15.65 1.47
CA THR A 228 -6.41 14.91 2.68
C THR A 228 -5.96 15.84 3.81
N LEU A 229 -5.04 16.77 3.52
CA LEU A 229 -4.55 17.77 4.48
C LEU A 229 -5.69 18.63 5.03
N ARG A 230 -6.58 19.10 4.15
CA ARG A 230 -7.75 19.86 4.57
C ARG A 230 -8.67 19.07 5.50
N MET A 231 -8.88 17.77 5.24
CA MET A 231 -9.68 16.92 6.13
C MET A 231 -8.99 16.69 7.48
N ILE A 232 -7.67 16.56 7.50
CA ILE A 232 -6.89 16.46 8.73
C ILE A 232 -7.05 17.74 9.55
N GLU A 233 -6.82 18.91 8.94
CA GLU A 233 -7.00 20.21 9.61
C GLU A 233 -8.43 20.42 10.13
N GLU A 234 -9.45 20.04 9.36
CA GLU A 234 -10.86 20.26 9.75
C GLU A 234 -11.37 19.28 10.81
N LEU A 235 -10.86 18.04 10.85
CA LEU A 235 -11.49 16.94 11.60
C LEU A 235 -10.57 16.24 12.60
N TYR A 236 -9.25 16.30 12.40
CA TYR A 236 -8.27 15.44 13.08
C TYR A 236 -6.97 16.18 13.45
N ASP A 237 -7.08 17.48 13.77
CA ASP A 237 -5.92 18.33 14.13
C ASP A 237 -5.20 17.79 15.37
N ASP A 238 -5.97 17.34 16.37
CA ASP A 238 -5.43 16.74 17.60
C ASP A 238 -4.67 15.44 17.29
N GLU A 239 -5.25 14.53 16.50
CA GLU A 239 -4.61 13.26 16.14
C GLU A 239 -3.33 13.45 15.31
N TYR A 240 -3.27 14.45 14.43
CA TYR A 240 -2.09 14.75 13.63
C TYR A 240 -0.99 15.44 14.43
N GLY A 241 -1.36 16.39 15.31
CA GLY A 241 -0.42 17.14 16.14
C GLY A 241 0.38 16.26 17.12
N GLU A 242 -0.13 15.09 17.49
CA GLU A 242 0.57 14.13 18.35
C GLU A 242 1.65 13.33 17.61
N SER A 243 1.50 13.09 16.30
CA SER A 243 2.37 12.18 15.54
C SER A 243 3.30 12.86 14.54
N ASP A 244 2.95 14.07 14.06
CA ASP A 244 3.58 14.73 12.91
C ASP A 244 3.69 13.80 11.68
N TYR A 245 2.73 12.89 11.57
CA TYR A 245 2.69 11.84 10.58
C TYR A 245 1.26 11.53 10.16
N PHE A 246 1.06 11.30 8.88
CA PHE A 246 -0.11 10.58 8.41
C PHE A 246 0.21 9.69 7.23
N ALA A 247 -0.57 8.63 7.09
CA ALA A 247 -0.73 7.89 5.85
C ALA A 247 -2.20 7.80 5.49
N ALA A 248 -2.51 7.82 4.19
CA ALA A 248 -3.84 7.73 3.66
C ALA A 248 -3.86 6.66 2.57
N ILE A 249 -4.73 5.66 2.71
CA ILE A 249 -4.95 4.60 1.72
C ILE A 249 -6.35 4.71 1.13
N SER A 250 -6.50 4.50 -0.18
CA SER A 250 -7.83 4.56 -0.79
C SER A 250 -8.72 3.44 -0.23
N LYS A 251 -10.00 3.74 0.01
CA LYS A 251 -10.96 2.74 0.49
C LYS A 251 -10.98 1.52 -0.43
N SER A 252 -10.99 1.72 -1.74
CA SER A 252 -10.95 0.62 -2.71
C SER A 252 -9.73 -0.27 -2.57
N ALA A 253 -8.54 0.30 -2.31
CA ALA A 253 -7.32 -0.47 -2.13
C ALA A 253 -7.38 -1.31 -0.85
N LEU A 254 -7.79 -0.69 0.27
CA LEU A 254 -7.92 -1.40 1.54
C LEU A 254 -8.92 -2.55 1.43
N LEU A 255 -10.10 -2.31 0.85
CA LEU A 255 -11.09 -3.38 0.64
C LEU A 255 -10.53 -4.52 -0.20
N THR A 256 -9.92 -4.21 -1.35
CA THR A 256 -9.45 -5.20 -2.32
C THR A 256 -8.32 -6.08 -1.77
N TYR A 257 -7.41 -5.51 -0.97
CA TYR A 257 -6.19 -6.19 -0.58
C TYR A 257 -6.21 -6.68 0.86
N ALA A 258 -6.76 -5.90 1.80
CA ALA A 258 -6.74 -6.24 3.22
C ALA A 258 -8.05 -6.87 3.72
N MET A 259 -9.21 -6.62 3.08
CA MET A 259 -10.50 -7.04 3.63
C MET A 259 -11.15 -8.21 2.88
N ASP A 260 -11.21 -8.16 1.54
CA ASP A 260 -11.92 -9.16 0.71
C ASP A 260 -11.37 -10.59 0.86
N ARG A 261 -10.22 -10.74 1.52
CA ARG A 261 -9.46 -11.99 1.63
C ARG A 261 -9.50 -12.59 3.04
N GLU A 262 -9.97 -11.83 4.01
CA GLU A 262 -10.03 -12.28 5.39
C GLU A 262 -11.33 -13.05 5.64
N GLU A 263 -11.22 -14.26 6.16
CA GLU A 263 -12.39 -15.06 6.57
C GLU A 263 -13.02 -14.52 7.88
N LYS A 264 -12.25 -13.75 8.66
CA LYS A 264 -12.65 -13.18 9.95
C LYS A 264 -12.07 -11.79 10.14
N GLY A 265 -12.86 -10.93 10.75
CA GLY A 265 -12.45 -9.58 11.12
C GLY A 265 -13.61 -8.83 11.76
N SER A 266 -13.34 -7.63 12.25
CA SER A 266 -14.37 -6.73 12.76
C SER A 266 -14.07 -5.31 12.33
N ILE A 267 -15.11 -4.57 11.95
CA ILE A 267 -15.05 -3.14 11.71
C ILE A 267 -15.87 -2.50 12.83
N VAL A 268 -15.23 -1.65 13.63
CA VAL A 268 -15.92 -0.84 14.63
C VAL A 268 -16.12 0.55 14.05
N LEU A 269 -17.38 0.98 13.97
CA LEU A 269 -17.78 2.32 13.56
C LEU A 269 -18.46 2.96 14.79
N GLU A 270 -17.92 4.07 15.27
CA GLU A 270 -18.47 4.84 16.40
C GLU A 270 -19.18 6.10 15.91
#